data_AF-A0A5Y9Q609-F1
#
_entry.id   AF-A0A5Y9Q609-F1
#
_cell.length_a   1.000
_cell.length_b   1.000
_cell.length_c   1.000
_cell.angle_alpha   90.00
_cell.angle_beta   90.00
_cell.angle_gamma   90.00
#
_symmetry.space_group_name_H-M   'P 1'
#
loop_
_entity.id
_entity.type
_entity.pdbx_description
1 polymer ?
#
loop_
_entity_poly.entity_id
_entity_poly.type
_entity_poly.pdbx_seq_one_letter_code
_entity_poly.pdbx_strand_id
1 'polypeptide(L)'
;MMAQVGSLLEFTVPNSWAMEKTMTQQNDFSEAKAICNEIGGAVLEVLGRKRALSVQSLIDIIEEARAGNYIYTVERKQGMERAVYILKKFIQP
;
A
#
# COMPACT_ATOMS: atom_id res chain seq x y z
N MET A 1 -50.57 -29.34 -3.41
CA MET A 1 -49.69 -28.17 -3.16
C MET A 1 -48.49 -28.66 -2.37
N MET A 2 -47.35 -28.90 -3.04
CA MET A 2 -46.00 -28.86 -2.46
C MET A 2 -45.06 -28.53 -3.62
N ALA A 3 -44.42 -27.38 -3.52
CA ALA A 3 -43.65 -26.77 -4.58
C ALA A 3 -42.31 -27.49 -4.78
N GLN A 4 -41.98 -27.72 -6.04
CA GLN A 4 -40.69 -28.16 -6.53
C GLN A 4 -39.70 -27.00 -6.32
N VAL A 5 -38.84 -27.09 -5.30
CA VAL A 5 -37.77 -26.10 -5.05
C VAL A 5 -36.48 -26.63 -5.65
N GLY A 6 -35.96 -25.88 -6.62
CA GLY A 6 -34.80 -26.24 -7.42
C GLY A 6 -33.54 -26.44 -6.58
N SER A 7 -32.84 -27.53 -6.85
CA SER A 7 -31.45 -27.72 -6.47
C SER A 7 -30.59 -26.80 -7.35
N LEU A 8 -30.33 -25.59 -6.86
CA LEU A 8 -29.19 -24.81 -7.29
C LEU A 8 -27.98 -25.53 -6.71
N LEU A 9 -27.20 -26.17 -7.58
CA LEU A 9 -25.88 -26.71 -7.27
C LEU A 9 -25.08 -25.62 -6.53
N GLU A 10 -24.93 -25.76 -5.21
CA GLU A 10 -23.95 -25.00 -4.45
C GLU A 10 -22.58 -25.37 -4.99
N PHE A 11 -22.05 -24.54 -5.88
CA PHE A 11 -20.66 -24.59 -6.26
C PHE A 11 -19.85 -24.17 -5.03
N THR A 12 -19.52 -25.13 -4.17
CA THR A 12 -18.51 -24.94 -3.12
C THR A 12 -17.20 -24.60 -3.82
N VAL A 13 -16.86 -23.31 -3.85
CA VAL A 13 -15.54 -22.83 -4.25
C VAL A 13 -14.53 -23.59 -3.40
N PRO A 14 -13.58 -24.34 -3.98
CA PRO A 14 -12.62 -25.07 -3.19
C PRO A 14 -11.86 -24.09 -2.29
N ASN A 15 -11.72 -24.39 -1.00
CA ASN A 15 -11.11 -23.51 0.00
C ASN A 15 -9.77 -22.92 -0.47
N SER A 16 -9.02 -23.61 -1.34
CA SER A 16 -7.77 -23.12 -1.94
C SER A 16 -7.93 -21.82 -2.74
N TRP A 17 -8.98 -21.68 -3.56
CA TRP A 17 -9.20 -20.49 -4.40
C TRP A 17 -9.72 -19.31 -3.58
N ALA A 18 -10.56 -19.58 -2.58
CA ALA A 18 -11.02 -18.57 -1.65
C ALA A 18 -9.87 -18.05 -0.79
N MET A 19 -9.01 -18.95 -0.28
CA MET A 19 -7.81 -18.61 0.49
C MET A 19 -6.80 -17.81 -0.34
N GLU A 20 -6.54 -18.21 -1.59
CA GLU A 20 -5.65 -17.48 -2.51
C GLU A 20 -6.17 -16.05 -2.76
N LYS A 21 -7.47 -15.89 -3.04
CA LYS A 21 -8.06 -14.57 -3.24
C LYS A 21 -7.97 -13.68 -2.00
N THR A 22 -8.22 -14.24 -0.81
CA THR A 22 -8.07 -13.50 0.46
C THR A 22 -6.61 -13.17 0.77
N MET A 23 -5.66 -14.07 0.52
CA MET A 23 -4.24 -13.80 0.74
C MET A 23 -3.73 -12.70 -0.21
N THR A 24 -4.12 -12.76 -1.49
CA THR A 24 -3.77 -11.73 -2.47
C THR A 24 -4.37 -10.37 -2.09
N GLN A 25 -5.66 -10.31 -1.71
CA GLN A 25 -6.27 -9.06 -1.24
C GLN A 25 -5.63 -8.52 0.05
N GLN A 26 -5.28 -9.40 0.99
CA GLN A 26 -4.63 -9.00 2.23
C GLN A 26 -3.22 -8.46 1.98
N ASN A 27 -2.51 -9.03 1.01
CA ASN A 27 -1.21 -8.56 0.56
C ASN A 27 -1.30 -7.18 -0.11
N ASP A 28 -2.26 -6.99 -1.03
CA ASP A 28 -2.50 -5.70 -1.70
C ASP A 28 -2.86 -4.60 -0.69
N PHE A 29 -3.66 -4.92 0.33
CA PHE A 29 -4.02 -3.97 1.38
C PHE A 29 -2.81 -3.60 2.27
N SER A 30 -1.95 -4.57 2.61
CA SER A 30 -0.73 -4.30 3.37
C SER A 30 0.22 -3.41 2.57
N GLU A 31 0.38 -3.68 1.28
CA GLU A 31 1.18 -2.86 0.37
C GLU A 31 0.64 -1.43 0.27
N ALA A 32 -0.66 -1.28 0.01
CA ALA A 32 -1.29 0.04 -0.08
C ALA A 32 -1.14 0.82 1.24
N LYS A 33 -1.34 0.14 2.38
CA LYS A 33 -1.15 0.73 3.70
C LYS A 33 0.29 1.19 3.93
N ALA A 34 1.28 0.38 3.57
CA ALA A 34 2.69 0.75 3.70
C ALA A 34 3.02 2.00 2.88
N ILE A 35 2.53 2.09 1.63
CA ILE A 35 2.70 3.26 0.77
C ILE A 35 2.03 4.50 1.40
N CYS A 36 0.78 4.38 1.82
CA CYS A 36 0.04 5.48 2.46
C CYS A 36 0.74 5.99 3.73
N ASN A 37 1.30 5.09 4.53
CA ASN A 37 2.03 5.46 5.75
C ASN A 37 3.30 6.27 5.44
N GLU A 38 4.08 5.88 4.42
CA GLU A 38 5.30 6.61 4.06
C GLU A 38 4.98 7.99 3.45
N ILE A 39 3.96 8.07 2.58
CA ILE A 39 3.54 9.36 2.01
C ILE A 39 2.95 10.26 3.10
N GLY A 40 2.06 9.73 3.94
CA GLY A 40 1.45 10.48 5.05
C GLY A 40 2.48 10.95 6.07
N GLY A 41 3.44 10.09 6.42
CA GLY A 41 4.57 10.45 7.28
C GLY A 41 5.42 11.56 6.69
N ALA A 42 5.71 11.50 5.39
CA ALA A 42 6.45 12.55 4.70
C ALA A 42 5.71 13.90 4.71
N VAL A 43 4.39 13.89 4.53
CA VAL A 43 3.56 15.12 4.64
C VAL A 43 3.69 15.73 6.04
N LEU A 44 3.53 14.92 7.09
CA LEU A 44 3.65 15.40 8.47
C LEU A 44 5.04 15.97 8.76
N GLU A 45 6.09 15.31 8.27
CA GLU A 45 7.47 15.76 8.46
C GLU A 45 7.77 17.07 7.70
N VAL A 46 7.32 17.21 6.45
CA VAL A 46 7.45 18.46 5.68
C VAL A 46 6.80 19.63 6.41
N LEU A 47 5.56 19.43 6.89
CA LEU A 47 4.82 20.43 7.65
C LEU A 47 5.50 20.74 8.99
N GLY A 48 5.97 19.71 9.70
CA GLY A 48 6.70 19.85 10.96
C GLY A 48 8.00 20.65 10.80
N ARG A 49 8.71 20.46 9.67
CA ARG A 49 9.90 21.23 9.29
C ARG A 49 9.59 22.62 8.70
N LYS A 50 8.31 23.01 8.61
CA LYS A 50 7.86 24.28 8.00
C LYS A 50 8.40 24.49 6.57
N ARG A 51 8.58 23.40 5.82
CA ARG A 51 8.98 23.45 4.40
C ARG A 51 7.74 23.60 3.52
N ALA A 52 7.92 24.13 2.31
CA ALA A 52 6.85 24.19 1.32
C ALA A 52 6.42 22.77 0.92
N LEU A 53 5.11 22.50 0.97
CA LEU A 53 4.55 21.21 0.60
C LEU A 53 4.54 21.06 -0.93
N SER A 54 5.43 20.21 -1.44
CA SER A 54 5.55 19.87 -2.86
C SER A 54 5.89 18.39 -3.04
N VAL A 55 5.63 17.83 -4.22
CA VAL A 55 6.00 16.43 -4.52
C VAL A 55 7.49 16.19 -4.30
N GLN A 56 8.35 17.14 -4.70
CA GLN A 56 9.79 17.05 -4.47
C GLN A 56 10.13 17.04 -2.98
N SER A 57 9.49 17.88 -2.16
CA SER A 57 9.73 17.89 -0.71
C SER A 57 9.37 16.56 -0.03
N LEU A 58 8.34 15.86 -0.53
CA LEU A 58 7.97 14.53 -0.03
C LEU A 58 9.02 13.49 -0.40
N ILE A 59 9.50 13.53 -1.66
CA ILE A 59 10.58 12.65 -2.12
C ILE A 59 11.84 12.87 -1.27
N ASP A 60 12.23 14.12 -1.03
CA ASP A 60 13.41 14.46 -0.23
C ASP A 60 13.34 13.83 1.17
N ILE A 61 12.20 13.95 1.86
CA ILE A 61 12.01 13.37 3.20
C ILE A 61 12.14 11.84 3.19
N ILE A 62 11.52 11.17 2.21
CA ILE A 62 11.56 9.71 2.13
C ILE A 62 12.98 9.23 1.78
N GLU A 63 13.67 9.89 0.85
CA GLU A 63 15.04 9.52 0.48
C GLU A 63 16.03 9.82 1.63
N GLU A 64 15.84 10.89 2.41
CA GLU A 64 16.60 11.15 3.64
C GLU A 64 16.42 10.01 4.66
N ALA A 65 15.17 9.56 4.86
CA ALA A 65 14.87 8.46 5.76
C ALA A 65 15.52 7.14 5.29
N ARG A 66 15.55 6.89 3.96
CA ARG A 66 16.19 5.72 3.34
C ARG A 66 17.71 5.74 3.43
N ALA A 67 18.32 6.92 3.31
CA ALA A 67 19.77 7.10 3.41
C ALA A 67 20.28 7.09 4.86
N GLY A 68 19.38 7.28 5.83
CA GLY A 68 19.71 7.20 7.25
C GLY A 68 20.10 5.80 7.71
N ASN A 69 20.86 5.73 8.81
CA ASN A 69 21.32 4.48 9.42
C ASN A 69 20.26 3.83 10.33
N TYR A 70 19.04 3.63 9.80
CA TYR A 70 17.94 3.03 10.54
C TYR A 70 17.68 1.58 10.07
N ILE A 71 17.41 0.70 11.04
CA ILE A 71 16.97 -0.67 10.75
C ILE A 71 15.45 -0.66 10.60
N TYR A 72 14.99 -0.67 9.36
CA TYR A 72 13.57 -0.78 9.02
C TYR A 72 13.18 -2.21 8.68
N THR A 73 11.90 -2.52 8.91
CA THR A 73 11.28 -3.75 8.41
C THR A 73 11.32 -3.79 6.88
N VAL A 74 11.26 -4.99 6.29
CA VAL A 74 11.24 -5.17 4.83
C VAL A 74 10.05 -4.43 4.21
N GLU A 75 8.87 -4.56 4.82
CA GLU A 75 7.64 -3.89 4.39
C GLU A 75 7.82 -2.38 4.33
N ARG A 76 8.45 -1.78 5.35
CA ARG A 76 8.67 -0.34 5.38
C ARG A 76 9.65 0.12 4.30
N LYS A 77 10.72 -0.63 4.07
CA LYS A 77 11.69 -0.34 2.98
C LYS A 77 11.01 -0.38 1.61
N GLN A 78 10.18 -1.39 1.36
CA GLN A 78 9.39 -1.52 0.13
C GLN A 78 8.36 -0.39 0.00
N GLY A 79 7.70 -0.03 1.10
CA GLY A 79 6.79 1.12 1.17
C GLY A 79 7.48 2.42 0.75
N MET A 80 8.68 2.68 1.26
CA MET A 80 9.45 3.89 0.91
C MET A 80 9.83 3.90 -0.57
N GLU A 81 10.32 2.77 -1.10
CA GLU A 81 10.72 2.67 -2.50
C GLU A 81 9.53 2.88 -3.45
N ARG A 82 8.39 2.24 -3.16
CA ARG A 82 7.16 2.37 -3.95
C ARG A 82 6.56 3.77 -3.84
N ALA A 83 6.56 4.37 -2.64
CA ALA A 83 6.11 5.74 -2.44
C ALA A 83 6.94 6.72 -3.29
N VAL A 84 8.28 6.62 -3.26
CA VAL A 84 9.15 7.44 -4.11
C VAL A 84 8.87 7.21 -5.59
N TYR A 85 8.71 5.95 -6.02
CA TYR A 85 8.40 5.62 -7.41
C TYR A 85 7.09 6.29 -7.88
N ILE A 86 6.03 6.21 -7.08
CA ILE A 86 4.74 6.85 -7.36
C ILE A 86 4.88 8.36 -7.41
N LEU A 87 5.53 8.97 -6.42
CA LEU A 87 5.72 10.42 -6.36
C LEU A 87 6.50 10.95 -7.57
N LYS A 88 7.53 10.21 -8.03
CA LYS A 88 8.29 10.57 -9.24
C LYS A 88 7.43 10.64 -10.49
N LYS A 89 6.31 9.90 -10.58
CA LYS A 89 5.37 9.99 -11.72
C LYS A 89 4.66 11.34 -11.83
N PHE A 90 4.59 12.12 -10.76
CA PHE A 90 3.94 13.45 -10.77
C PHE A 90 4.89 14.60 -11.13
N ILE A 91 6.19 14.33 -11.24
CA ILE A 91 7.21 15.33 -11.58
C ILE A 91 8.01 14.96 -12.85
N GLN A 92 7.83 13.74 -13.36
CA GLN A 92 8.32 13.36 -14.67
C GLN A 92 7.44 14.01 -15.75
N PRO A 93 8.04 14.65 -16.78
CA PRO A 93 7.29 15.24 -17.89
C PRO A 93 6.60 14.19 -18.78
#